data_AF-A0AA85B1B3-F1
#
_entry.id   AF-A0AA85B1B3-F1
#
_cell.length_a   1.000
_cell.length_b   1.000
_cell.length_c   1.000
_cell.angle_alpha   90.00
_cell.angle_beta   90.00
_cell.angle_gamma   90.00
#
_symmetry.space_group_name_H-M   'P 1'
#
loop_
_entity.id
_entity.type
_entity.pdbx_description
1 polymer ?
#
loop_
_entity_poly.entity_id
_entity_poly.type
_entity_poly.pdbx_seq_one_letter_code
_entity_poly.pdbx_strand_id
1 'polypeptide(L)'
;MIPSTWDELRIQARILESEIDSKLAAFGKIGTRPVEHKHIPRFTNSGIISKSSVIPEVPSHVDFDTNFNVMCNEIEEQLQRLTQINERMATFVPETETTPTSFDSAARNTLNSTNMAAGRLSQLHTAKRHREILRDYAQEFRQTKAKLIAARERENLLGSVYRDTNSTTVNLSGDFTSKPQSDVDSSGGNQRSGLQSNISSSTRLLLDEQEKYHRSNRLLDEHLAAASTIRAALRAQRFALRTASTGLSNLSSVFHR
;
A
#
# COMPACT_ATOMS: atom_id res chain seq x y z
N MET A 1 29.02 5.16 23.46
CA MET A 1 28.04 4.33 22.72
C MET A 1 28.69 2.99 22.45
N ILE A 2 28.15 1.90 23.00
CA ILE A 2 28.70 0.55 22.76
C ILE A 2 28.32 0.17 21.32
N PRO A 3 29.27 -0.24 20.46
CA PRO A 3 28.95 -0.67 19.11
C PRO A 3 28.05 -1.90 19.18
N SER A 4 26.79 -1.80 18.73
CA SER A 4 25.91 -2.97 18.61
C SER A 4 26.57 -3.97 17.67
N THR A 5 26.72 -5.21 18.11
CA THR A 5 27.34 -6.25 17.29
C THR A 5 26.45 -6.58 16.09
N TRP A 6 27.06 -7.04 14.99
CA TRP A 6 26.32 -7.45 13.77
C TRP A 6 25.16 -8.41 14.08
N ASP A 7 25.39 -9.36 14.98
CA ASP A 7 24.40 -10.35 15.37
C ASP A 7 23.23 -9.75 16.15
N GLU A 8 23.50 -8.75 17.02
CA GLU A 8 22.45 -8.00 17.72
C GLU A 8 21.54 -7.25 16.76
N LEU A 9 22.13 -6.55 15.78
CA LEU A 9 21.35 -5.79 14.79
C LEU A 9 20.43 -6.71 13.98
N ARG A 10 20.92 -7.89 13.59
CA ARG A 10 20.12 -8.89 12.88
C ARG A 10 18.96 -9.42 13.74
N ILE A 11 19.21 -9.68 15.03
CA ILE A 11 18.15 -10.11 15.95
C ILE A 11 17.10 -9.00 16.10
N GLN A 12 17.53 -7.76 16.30
CA GLN A 12 16.61 -6.62 16.40
C GLN A 12 15.80 -6.42 15.12
N ALA A 13 16.41 -6.56 13.94
CA ALA A 13 15.70 -6.50 12.67
C ALA A 13 14.60 -7.56 12.60
N ARG A 14 14.91 -8.83 12.92
CA ARG A 14 13.92 -9.92 12.92
C ARG A 14 12.76 -9.69 13.90
N ILE A 15 13.04 -9.12 15.07
CA ILE A 15 12.00 -8.78 16.04
C ILE A 15 11.08 -7.71 15.46
N LEU A 16 11.63 -6.63 14.90
CA LEU A 16 10.84 -5.59 14.25
C LEU A 16 10.02 -6.12 13.07
N GLU A 17 10.59 -7.01 12.24
CA GLU A 17 9.87 -7.64 11.14
C GLU A 17 8.63 -8.41 11.65
N SER A 18 8.79 -9.22 12.70
CA SER A 18 7.66 -9.95 13.31
C SER A 18 6.60 -9.04 13.93
N GLU A 19 7.01 -7.91 14.50
CA GLU A 19 6.08 -6.92 15.04
C GLU A 19 5.31 -6.21 13.92
N ILE A 20 6.00 -5.84 12.84
CA ILE A 20 5.40 -5.22 11.65
C ILE A 20 4.39 -6.17 11.01
N ASP A 21 4.70 -7.46 10.86
CA ASP A 21 3.77 -8.48 10.37
C ASP A 21 2.48 -8.51 11.19
N SER A 22 2.63 -8.58 12.52
CA SER A 22 1.49 -8.67 13.44
C SER A 22 0.62 -7.41 13.38
N LYS A 23 1.25 -6.22 13.31
CA LYS A 23 0.53 -4.95 13.20
C LYS A 23 -0.11 -4.76 11.83
N LEU A 24 0.53 -5.15 10.73
CA LEU A 24 -0.06 -5.11 9.39
C LEU A 24 -1.28 -6.01 9.29
N ALA A 25 -1.22 -7.21 9.88
CA ALA A 25 -2.35 -8.12 9.95
C ALA A 25 -3.52 -7.55 10.78
N ALA A 26 -3.24 -6.84 11.87
CA ALA A 26 -4.26 -6.15 12.66
C ALA A 26 -4.83 -4.92 11.91
N PHE A 27 -3.95 -4.15 11.26
CA PHE A 27 -4.30 -2.96 10.49
C PHE A 27 -5.24 -3.29 9.33
N GLY A 28 -4.95 -4.36 8.59
CA GLY A 28 -5.83 -4.83 7.50
C GLY A 28 -7.24 -5.20 7.95
N LYS A 29 -7.42 -5.65 9.20
CA LYS A 29 -8.73 -6.05 9.75
C LYS A 29 -9.65 -4.88 10.05
N ILE A 30 -9.12 -3.66 10.17
CA ILE A 30 -9.89 -2.50 10.63
C ILE A 30 -10.80 -1.96 9.53
N GLY A 31 -10.38 -2.06 8.26
CA GLY A 31 -11.25 -1.77 7.12
C GLY A 31 -12.25 -2.88 6.78
N THR A 32 -12.09 -4.08 7.34
CA THR A 32 -12.97 -5.23 7.05
C THR A 32 -13.98 -5.52 8.15
N ARG A 33 -13.97 -4.78 9.27
CA ARG A 33 -15.02 -4.92 10.29
C ARG A 33 -16.33 -4.55 9.60
N PRO A 34 -17.23 -5.51 9.32
CA PRO A 34 -18.50 -5.18 8.73
C PRO A 34 -19.20 -4.32 9.78
N VAL A 35 -19.53 -3.09 9.43
CA VAL A 35 -20.64 -2.44 10.12
C VAL A 35 -21.84 -3.32 9.78
N GLU A 36 -22.22 -4.19 10.72
CA GLU A 36 -23.45 -4.95 10.67
C GLU A 36 -24.60 -3.94 10.60
N HIS A 37 -24.90 -3.48 9.39
CA HIS A 37 -26.15 -2.83 9.08
C HIS A 37 -27.22 -3.91 9.12
N LYS A 38 -27.59 -4.34 10.33
CA LYS A 38 -28.77 -5.16 10.56
C LYS A 38 -30.00 -4.28 10.33
N HIS A 39 -30.24 -3.92 9.07
CA HIS A 39 -31.58 -3.55 8.64
C HIS A 39 -32.42 -4.81 8.68
N ILE A 40 -33.10 -5.02 9.81
CA ILE A 40 -34.26 -5.89 9.88
C ILE A 40 -35.25 -5.32 8.85
N PRO A 41 -35.61 -6.04 7.77
CA PRO A 41 -36.69 -5.59 6.90
C PRO A 41 -37.96 -5.65 7.75
N ARG A 42 -38.43 -4.49 8.18
CA ARG A 42 -39.62 -4.36 9.03
C ARG A 42 -40.88 -4.48 8.16
N PHE A 43 -41.07 -5.66 7.58
CA PHE A 43 -42.35 -6.10 7.04
C PHE A 43 -43.05 -6.96 8.10
N THR A 44 -44.02 -6.34 8.78
CA THR A 44 -45.23 -6.94 9.36
C THR A 44 -45.16 -8.36 9.94
N ASN A 45 -45.23 -8.50 11.27
CA ASN A 45 -46.49 -8.88 11.94
C ASN A 45 -46.37 -8.84 13.46
N SER A 46 -47.52 -8.55 14.07
CA SER A 46 -47.84 -8.42 15.50
C SER A 46 -47.03 -9.28 16.49
N GLY A 47 -46.59 -8.68 17.60
CA GLY A 47 -45.99 -9.40 18.72
C GLY A 47 -45.38 -8.49 19.78
N ILE A 48 -46.13 -8.24 20.85
CA ILE A 48 -45.76 -7.48 22.05
C ILE A 48 -44.48 -8.06 22.67
N ILE A 49 -43.36 -7.34 22.66
CA ILE A 49 -42.26 -7.53 23.64
C ILE A 49 -41.62 -6.17 23.96
N SER A 50 -41.96 -5.65 25.14
CA SER A 50 -41.13 -4.67 25.84
C SER A 50 -39.88 -5.38 26.38
N LYS A 51 -38.68 -4.83 26.12
CA LYS A 51 -37.58 -4.57 27.07
C LYS A 51 -36.22 -4.41 26.37
N SER A 52 -35.51 -3.37 26.80
CA SER A 52 -34.12 -2.99 26.51
C SER A 52 -33.86 -2.32 25.15
N SER A 53 -34.00 -0.99 25.16
CA SER A 53 -33.39 -0.09 24.18
C SER A 53 -31.86 -0.11 24.36
N VAL A 54 -31.20 -1.12 23.80
CA VAL A 54 -29.79 -0.97 23.41
C VAL A 54 -29.85 -0.62 21.93
N ILE A 55 -29.85 0.68 21.65
CA ILE A 55 -29.47 1.19 20.34
C ILE A 55 -28.06 0.63 20.12
N PRO A 56 -27.78 -0.16 19.06
CA PRO A 56 -26.41 -0.47 18.71
C PRO A 56 -25.80 0.88 18.31
N GLU A 57 -25.02 1.48 19.23
CA GLU A 57 -24.22 2.64 18.93
C GLU A 57 -23.40 2.30 17.69
N VAL A 58 -23.66 3.00 16.60
CA VAL A 58 -22.77 3.04 15.45
C VAL A 58 -21.38 3.35 16.02
N PRO A 59 -20.38 2.48 15.86
CA PRO A 59 -19.03 2.76 16.35
C PRO A 59 -18.66 4.15 15.87
N SER A 60 -18.40 5.06 16.81
CA SER A 60 -18.40 6.48 16.49
C SER A 60 -17.33 6.73 15.41
N HIS A 61 -17.67 7.55 14.42
CA HIS A 61 -16.78 7.85 13.28
C HIS A 61 -15.36 8.24 13.75
N VAL A 62 -15.26 8.90 14.91
CA VAL A 62 -14.01 9.32 15.55
C VAL A 62 -13.16 8.18 16.11
N ASP A 63 -13.75 7.05 16.53
CA ASP A 63 -13.01 5.90 17.07
C ASP A 63 -12.24 5.15 15.98
N PHE A 64 -12.81 5.07 14.77
CA PHE A 64 -12.12 4.50 13.61
C PHE A 64 -10.95 5.39 13.19
N ASP A 65 -11.18 6.70 13.03
CA ASP A 65 -10.15 7.61 12.53
C ASP A 65 -8.98 7.72 13.52
N THR A 66 -9.26 7.77 14.82
CA THR A 66 -8.21 7.78 15.85
C THR A 66 -7.40 6.49 15.86
N ASN A 67 -8.07 5.32 15.90
CA ASN A 67 -7.40 4.02 15.88
C ASN A 67 -6.61 3.79 14.58
N PHE A 68 -7.15 4.18 13.43
CA PHE A 68 -6.48 4.15 12.13
C PHE A 68 -5.19 4.97 12.15
N ASN A 69 -5.27 6.24 12.59
CA ASN A 69 -4.11 7.12 12.69
C ASN A 69 -3.05 6.59 13.67
N VAL A 70 -3.47 6.06 14.83
CA VAL A 70 -2.56 5.48 15.82
C VAL A 70 -1.74 4.35 15.21
N MET A 71 -2.36 3.35 14.58
CA MET A 71 -1.57 2.25 14.01
C MET A 71 -0.78 2.68 12.77
N CYS A 72 -1.27 3.66 11.98
CA CYS A 72 -0.46 4.23 10.91
C CYS A 72 0.86 4.79 11.47
N ASN A 73 0.78 5.58 12.54
CA ASN A 73 1.96 6.15 13.18
C ASN A 73 2.88 5.07 13.75
N GLU A 74 2.31 4.05 14.41
CA GLU A 74 3.10 2.94 14.98
C GLU A 74 3.82 2.11 13.90
N ILE A 75 3.14 1.78 12.79
CA ILE A 75 3.75 1.03 11.68
C ILE A 75 4.81 1.90 10.98
N GLU A 76 4.54 3.18 10.76
CA GLU A 76 5.52 4.13 10.20
C GLU A 76 6.76 4.25 11.09
N GLU A 77 6.59 4.34 12.42
CA GLU A 77 7.68 4.37 13.40
C GLU A 77 8.50 3.07 13.37
N GLN A 78 7.86 1.90 13.33
CA GLN A 78 8.55 0.62 13.24
C GLN A 78 9.32 0.45 11.93
N LEU A 79 8.76 0.89 10.79
CA LEU A 79 9.45 0.92 9.50
C LEU A 79 10.66 1.86 9.53
N GLN A 80 10.55 3.01 10.20
CA GLN A 80 11.67 3.94 10.37
C GLN A 80 12.77 3.33 11.24
N ARG A 81 12.42 2.66 12.34
CA ARG A 81 13.39 1.93 13.17
C ARG A 81 14.07 0.82 12.38
N LEU A 82 13.34 0.02 11.62
CA LEU A 82 13.91 -1.04 10.78
C LEU A 82 14.84 -0.46 9.70
N THR A 83 14.51 0.71 9.14
CA THR A 83 15.39 1.45 8.23
C THR A 83 16.72 1.80 8.91
N GLN A 84 16.68 2.37 10.11
CA GLN A 84 17.88 2.71 10.87
C GLN A 84 18.74 1.47 11.20
N ILE A 85 18.11 0.36 11.59
CA ILE A 85 18.83 -0.90 11.84
C ILE A 85 19.47 -1.41 10.55
N ASN A 86 18.77 -1.36 9.41
CA ASN A 86 19.30 -1.76 8.11
C ASN A 86 20.48 -0.89 7.65
N GLU A 87 20.43 0.42 7.90
CA GLU A 87 21.56 1.34 7.65
C GLU A 87 22.75 1.00 8.55
N ARG A 88 22.51 0.74 9.84
CA ARG A 88 23.57 0.31 10.76
C ARG A 88 24.16 -1.03 10.34
N MET A 89 23.35 -2.02 9.95
CA MET A 89 23.85 -3.27 9.37
C MET A 89 24.70 -3.00 8.12
N ALA A 90 24.29 -2.08 7.25
CA ALA A 90 25.07 -1.73 6.07
C ALA A 90 26.46 -1.18 6.42
N THR A 91 26.63 -0.48 7.56
CA THR A 91 27.97 0.00 7.99
C THR A 91 28.96 -1.12 8.34
N PHE A 92 28.47 -2.29 8.77
CA PHE A 92 29.30 -3.48 9.02
C PHE A 92 29.62 -4.26 7.75
N VAL A 93 28.89 -4.00 6.67
CA VAL A 93 29.15 -4.53 5.33
C VAL A 93 29.95 -3.47 4.59
N PRO A 94 31.29 -3.44 4.68
CA PRO A 94 32.06 -2.51 3.85
C PRO A 94 31.64 -2.72 2.41
N GLU A 95 31.27 -1.62 1.77
CA GLU A 95 30.81 -1.50 0.40
C GLU A 95 31.91 -2.01 -0.54
N THR A 96 31.98 -3.32 -0.69
CA THR A 96 32.65 -3.97 -1.82
C THR A 96 31.69 -3.93 -2.99
N GLU A 97 31.16 -2.73 -3.29
CA GLU A 97 30.61 -2.51 -4.60
C GLU A 97 31.76 -2.64 -5.59
N THR A 98 31.75 -3.83 -6.19
CA THR A 98 32.05 -4.14 -7.58
C THR A 98 33.36 -4.87 -7.81
N THR A 99 33.19 -6.05 -8.41
CA THR A 99 34.17 -6.86 -9.17
C THR A 99 35.14 -7.78 -8.40
N PRO A 100 34.98 -9.12 -8.52
CA PRO A 100 36.14 -10.00 -8.62
C PRO A 100 36.75 -9.81 -10.02
N THR A 101 37.38 -8.66 -10.26
CA THR A 101 38.32 -8.47 -11.37
C THR A 101 39.65 -8.06 -10.77
N SER A 102 40.30 -8.99 -10.05
CA SER A 102 41.76 -8.98 -10.02
C SER A 102 42.24 -10.42 -10.07
N PHE A 103 42.96 -10.70 -11.16
CA PHE A 103 43.80 -11.87 -11.36
C PHE A 103 45.16 -11.69 -10.64
N ASP A 104 45.25 -10.79 -9.66
CA ASP A 104 46.51 -10.54 -8.95
C ASP A 104 46.74 -11.56 -7.85
N SER A 105 47.48 -12.61 -8.23
CA SER A 105 48.61 -13.28 -7.54
C SER A 105 48.66 -13.45 -6.01
N ALA A 106 47.59 -13.22 -5.25
CA ALA A 106 47.52 -13.43 -3.81
C ALA A 106 47.10 -14.87 -3.41
N ALA A 107 47.06 -15.80 -4.37
CA ALA A 107 46.65 -17.20 -4.18
C ALA A 107 47.74 -18.10 -3.55
N ARG A 108 48.59 -17.56 -2.66
CA ARG A 108 49.59 -18.37 -1.92
C ARG A 108 49.29 -18.55 -0.43
N ASN A 109 48.14 -18.08 0.09
CA ASN A 109 47.73 -18.32 1.48
C ASN A 109 46.21 -18.50 1.66
N THR A 110 45.57 -19.31 0.81
CA THR A 110 44.09 -19.40 0.67
C THR A 110 43.39 -20.41 1.58
N LEU A 111 44.04 -20.97 2.60
CA LEU A 111 43.41 -21.98 3.48
C LEU A 111 42.81 -21.39 4.77
N ASN A 112 43.16 -20.16 5.15
CA ASN A 112 42.53 -19.42 6.27
C ASN A 112 41.60 -18.27 5.80
N SER A 113 41.57 -17.93 4.51
CA SER A 113 40.86 -16.77 3.96
C SER A 113 39.40 -17.05 3.54
N THR A 114 39.07 -18.31 3.21
CA THR A 114 37.74 -18.73 2.75
C THR A 114 36.65 -18.56 3.81
N ASN A 115 36.95 -18.84 5.08
CA ASN A 115 35.99 -18.71 6.17
C ASN A 115 35.62 -17.24 6.47
N MET A 116 36.59 -16.32 6.34
CA MET A 116 36.34 -14.88 6.50
C MET A 116 35.60 -14.28 5.29
N ALA A 117 35.90 -14.76 4.09
CA ALA A 117 35.20 -14.34 2.86
C ALA A 117 33.74 -14.84 2.84
N ALA A 118 33.50 -16.09 3.25
CA ALA A 118 32.15 -16.65 3.34
C ALA A 118 31.29 -15.95 4.39
N GLY A 119 31.86 -15.63 5.56
CA GLY A 119 31.19 -14.85 6.60
C GLY A 119 30.78 -13.45 6.09
N ARG A 120 31.68 -12.73 5.43
CA ARG A 120 31.41 -11.40 4.85
C ARG A 120 30.38 -11.42 3.73
N LEU A 121 30.43 -12.43 2.86
CA LEU A 121 29.44 -12.61 1.79
C LEU A 121 28.04 -12.88 2.39
N SER A 122 27.96 -13.73 3.41
CA SER A 122 26.71 -14.00 4.15
C SER A 122 26.14 -12.73 4.79
N GLN A 123 27.00 -11.87 5.37
CA GLN A 123 26.58 -10.58 5.91
C GLN A 123 26.01 -9.65 4.83
N LEU A 124 26.67 -9.53 3.68
CA LEU A 124 26.19 -8.74 2.54
C LEU A 124 24.82 -9.22 2.04
N HIS A 125 24.66 -10.53 1.84
CA HIS A 125 23.38 -11.10 1.43
C HIS A 125 22.28 -10.85 2.46
N THR A 126 22.62 -10.98 3.75
CA THR A 126 21.67 -10.75 4.84
C THR A 126 21.22 -9.28 4.89
N ALA A 127 22.15 -8.32 4.85
CA ALA A 127 21.81 -6.89 4.79
C ALA A 127 20.98 -6.55 3.55
N LYS A 128 21.32 -7.12 2.39
CA LYS A 128 20.53 -6.97 1.17
C LYS A 128 19.11 -7.52 1.36
N ARG A 129 18.97 -8.70 1.93
CA ARG A 129 17.66 -9.33 2.18
C ARG A 129 16.80 -8.48 3.12
N HIS A 130 17.38 -7.95 4.19
CA HIS A 130 16.67 -7.06 5.11
C HIS A 130 16.20 -5.75 4.42
N ARG A 131 16.96 -5.21 3.45
CA ARG A 131 16.49 -4.07 2.62
C ARG A 131 15.31 -4.44 1.73
N GLU A 132 15.33 -5.64 1.14
CA GLU A 132 14.20 -6.14 0.32
C GLU A 132 12.95 -6.33 1.18
N ILE A 133 13.09 -6.97 2.35
CA ILE A 133 11.99 -7.19 3.30
C ILE A 133 11.39 -5.86 3.75
N LEU A 134 12.22 -4.87 4.11
CA LEU A 134 11.74 -3.52 4.46
C LEU A 134 10.95 -2.89 3.30
N ARG A 135 11.41 -3.06 2.05
CA ARG A 135 10.72 -2.53 0.87
C ARG A 135 9.34 -3.17 0.69
N ASP A 136 9.27 -4.48 0.88
CA ASP A 136 8.04 -5.25 0.78
C ASP A 136 7.05 -4.81 1.86
N TYR A 137 7.47 -4.69 3.12
CA TYR A 137 6.60 -4.16 4.19
C TYR A 137 6.12 -2.74 3.95
N ALA A 138 7.01 -1.85 3.50
CA ALA A 138 6.61 -0.47 3.19
C ALA A 138 5.59 -0.43 2.04
N GLN A 139 5.72 -1.32 1.06
CA GLN A 139 4.76 -1.44 -0.04
C GLN A 139 3.42 -2.00 0.44
N GLU A 140 3.42 -3.08 1.23
CA GLU A 140 2.21 -3.68 1.80
C GLU A 140 1.48 -2.71 2.72
N PHE A 141 2.20 -1.95 3.55
CA PHE A 141 1.61 -0.90 4.37
C PHE A 141 0.90 0.15 3.52
N ARG A 142 1.57 0.70 2.49
CA ARG A 142 0.96 1.68 1.58
C ARG A 142 -0.27 1.12 0.87
N GLN A 143 -0.18 -0.11 0.38
CA GLN A 143 -1.29 -0.76 -0.32
C GLN A 143 -2.49 -0.97 0.63
N THR A 144 -2.23 -1.43 1.85
CA THR A 144 -3.26 -1.67 2.87
C THR A 144 -3.89 -0.36 3.32
N LYS A 145 -3.08 0.67 3.58
CA LYS A 145 -3.53 2.04 3.91
C LYS A 145 -4.46 2.59 2.84
N ALA A 146 -4.08 2.50 1.57
CA ALA A 146 -4.91 2.94 0.44
C ALA A 146 -6.24 2.16 0.35
N LYS A 147 -6.20 0.83 0.54
CA LYS A 147 -7.42 0.01 0.57
C LYS A 147 -8.37 0.42 1.71
N LEU A 148 -7.84 0.69 2.90
CA LEU A 148 -8.64 1.11 4.05
C LEU A 148 -9.27 2.48 3.85
N ILE A 149 -8.52 3.44 3.31
CA ILE A 149 -9.04 4.78 2.98
C ILE A 149 -10.17 4.68 1.95
N ALA A 150 -9.97 3.93 0.87
CA ALA A 150 -11.00 3.73 -0.15
C ALA A 150 -12.26 3.03 0.42
N ALA A 151 -12.07 2.06 1.32
CA ALA A 151 -13.19 1.39 2.01
C ALA A 151 -13.95 2.37 2.92
N ARG A 152 -13.25 3.24 3.63
CA ARG A 152 -13.83 4.28 4.49
C ARG A 152 -14.57 5.35 3.70
N GLU A 153 -14.02 5.81 2.58
CA GLU A 153 -14.69 6.74 1.68
C GLU A 153 -15.98 6.14 1.13
N ARG A 154 -15.95 4.86 0.74
CA ARG A 154 -17.15 4.12 0.33
C ARG A 154 -18.21 4.06 1.43
N GLU A 155 -17.81 3.78 2.67
CA GLU A 155 -18.70 3.78 3.82
C GLU A 155 -19.33 5.16 4.06
N ASN A 156 -18.54 6.23 4.03
CA ASN A 156 -19.02 7.61 4.22
C ASN A 156 -20.04 8.00 3.15
N LEU A 157 -19.80 7.62 1.89
CA LEU A 157 -20.74 7.85 0.80
C LEU A 157 -22.05 7.07 0.99
N LEU A 158 -21.98 5.79 1.38
CA LEU A 158 -23.17 4.99 1.68
C LEU A 158 -23.94 5.54 2.88
N GLY A 159 -23.25 5.94 3.94
CA GLY A 159 -23.83 6.57 5.12
C GLY A 159 -24.60 7.85 4.79
N SER A 160 -24.09 8.68 3.87
CA SER A 160 -24.82 9.86 3.37
C SER A 160 -26.10 9.47 2.64
N VAL A 161 -26.05 8.48 1.74
CA VAL A 161 -27.23 7.98 0.99
C VAL A 161 -28.31 7.44 1.94
N TYR A 162 -27.93 6.74 3.02
CA TYR A 162 -28.88 6.26 4.02
C TYR A 162 -29.53 7.40 4.80
N ARG A 163 -28.79 8.48 5.10
CA ARG A 163 -29.34 9.66 5.80
C ARG A 163 -30.31 10.44 4.91
N ASP A 164 -29.99 10.62 3.63
CA ASP A 164 -30.83 11.36 2.67
C ASP A 164 -32.13 10.60 2.35
N THR A 165 -32.06 9.27 2.22
CA THR A 165 -33.26 8.43 2.01
C THR A 165 -34.16 8.43 3.25
N ASN A 166 -33.60 8.37 4.46
CA ASN A 166 -34.40 8.44 5.69
C ASN A 166 -34.98 9.85 5.93
N SER A 167 -34.30 10.92 5.50
CA SER A 167 -34.82 12.29 5.54
C SER A 167 -35.97 12.51 4.55
N THR A 168 -35.93 11.86 3.40
CA THR A 168 -36.99 11.97 2.38
C THR A 168 -38.24 11.19 2.77
N THR A 169 -38.11 10.03 3.43
CA THR A 169 -39.25 9.21 3.87
C THR A 169 -39.99 9.80 5.07
N VAL A 170 -39.29 10.44 6.02
CA VAL A 170 -39.96 11.14 7.14
C VAL A 170 -40.78 12.35 6.67
N ASN A 171 -40.38 13.02 5.59
CA ASN A 171 -41.13 14.13 5.00
C ASN A 171 -42.32 13.69 4.12
N LEU A 172 -42.37 12.42 3.69
CA LEU A 172 -43.52 11.86 2.97
C LEU A 172 -44.65 11.36 3.89
N SER A 173 -44.45 11.39 5.21
CA SER A 173 -45.38 10.84 6.20
C SER A 173 -46.33 11.88 6.81
N GLY A 174 -46.36 13.10 6.30
CA GLY A 174 -47.10 14.22 6.89
C GLY A 174 -47.88 15.06 5.89
N ASP A 175 -48.83 14.47 5.16
CA ASP A 175 -50.12 15.11 4.83
C ASP A 175 -51.00 14.11 4.03
N PHE A 176 -51.81 13.33 4.75
CA PHE A 176 -52.98 12.66 4.17
C PHE A 176 -54.22 13.25 4.84
N THR A 177 -54.50 14.53 4.57
CA THR A 177 -55.83 15.08 4.79
C THR A 177 -56.73 14.72 3.61
N SER A 178 -57.64 13.79 3.86
CA SER A 178 -58.65 13.29 2.93
C SER A 178 -59.62 14.39 2.50
N LYS A 179 -59.70 14.64 1.19
CA LYS A 179 -60.83 15.34 0.57
C LYS A 179 -61.20 14.64 -0.75
N PRO A 180 -62.45 14.19 -0.94
CA PRO A 180 -62.83 13.46 -2.15
C PRO A 180 -63.38 14.40 -3.24
N GLN A 181 -63.29 13.90 -4.48
CA GLN A 181 -64.25 14.05 -5.58
C GLN A 181 -64.05 15.19 -6.61
N SER A 182 -63.61 14.86 -7.83
CA SER A 182 -64.45 14.68 -9.06
C SER A 182 -63.62 14.73 -10.36
N ASP A 183 -63.73 13.65 -11.13
CA ASP A 183 -63.81 13.52 -12.61
C ASP A 183 -63.04 14.49 -13.52
N VAL A 184 -62.15 13.99 -14.40
CA VAL A 184 -62.42 13.72 -15.83
C VAL A 184 -61.15 13.27 -16.61
N ASP A 185 -61.40 12.41 -17.60
CA ASP A 185 -60.53 11.81 -18.63
C ASP A 185 -59.29 12.58 -19.10
N SER A 186 -58.19 11.84 -19.36
CA SER A 186 -57.47 11.94 -20.64
C SER A 186 -56.35 10.90 -20.81
N SER A 187 -56.57 10.04 -21.81
CA SER A 187 -55.64 9.47 -22.80
C SER A 187 -54.25 8.99 -22.39
N GLY A 188 -54.09 7.67 -22.58
CA GLY A 188 -52.83 6.95 -22.59
C GLY A 188 -51.78 7.54 -23.54
N GLY A 189 -50.64 7.90 -22.96
CA GLY A 189 -49.38 8.15 -23.64
C GLY A 189 -48.36 7.10 -23.20
N ASN A 190 -48.18 6.09 -24.05
CA ASN A 190 -47.29 4.96 -23.86
C ASN A 190 -45.81 5.42 -23.87
N GLN A 191 -45.24 5.76 -22.72
CA GLN A 191 -43.79 5.97 -22.59
C GLN A 191 -43.13 4.66 -22.17
N ARG A 192 -42.74 3.86 -23.17
CA ARG A 192 -41.67 2.87 -23.03
C ARG A 192 -40.38 3.60 -22.69
N SER A 193 -40.13 3.83 -21.41
CA SER A 193 -38.82 4.22 -20.91
C SER A 193 -37.92 2.98 -20.95
N GLY A 194 -37.11 2.90 -22.00
CA GLY A 194 -35.98 1.98 -22.02
C GLY A 194 -35.18 2.16 -20.74
N LEU A 195 -34.77 1.04 -20.16
CA LEU A 195 -33.86 0.93 -19.01
C LEU A 195 -32.50 1.57 -19.36
N GLN A 196 -32.43 2.89 -19.47
CA GLN A 196 -31.18 3.60 -19.39
C GLN A 196 -30.91 3.82 -17.92
N SER A 197 -29.90 3.09 -17.44
CA SER A 197 -29.31 3.27 -16.14
C SER A 197 -28.99 4.75 -15.93
N ASN A 198 -29.78 5.40 -15.08
CA ASN A 198 -29.47 6.73 -14.56
C ASN A 198 -28.30 6.61 -13.60
N ILE A 199 -27.12 6.33 -14.16
CA ILE A 199 -25.84 6.45 -13.45
C ILE A 199 -25.65 7.96 -13.26
N SER A 200 -25.81 8.42 -12.02
CA SER A 200 -25.67 9.82 -11.64
C SER A 200 -24.43 10.43 -12.26
N SER A 201 -24.48 11.69 -12.72
CA SER A 201 -23.36 12.38 -13.36
C SER A 201 -22.06 12.32 -12.53
N SER A 202 -22.21 12.30 -11.20
CA SER A 202 -21.11 12.11 -10.25
C SER A 202 -20.43 10.73 -10.38
N THR A 203 -21.20 9.65 -10.55
CA THR A 203 -20.68 8.31 -10.79
C THR A 203 -19.98 8.19 -12.15
N ARG A 204 -20.43 8.94 -13.17
CA ARG A 204 -19.72 8.99 -14.47
C ARG A 204 -18.38 9.71 -14.36
N LEU A 205 -18.33 10.83 -13.64
CA LEU A 205 -17.08 11.55 -13.35
C LEU A 205 -16.08 10.68 -12.59
N LEU A 206 -16.55 9.90 -11.62
CA LEU A 206 -15.70 8.99 -10.85
C LEU A 206 -15.11 7.88 -11.71
N LEU A 207 -15.91 7.29 -12.60
CA LEU A 207 -15.42 6.27 -13.52
C LEU A 207 -14.37 6.83 -14.49
N ASP A 208 -14.60 8.04 -15.03
CA ASP A 208 -13.64 8.73 -15.89
C ASP A 208 -12.35 9.09 -15.14
N GLU A 209 -12.46 9.55 -13.90
CA GLU A 209 -11.31 9.85 -13.06
C GLU A 209 -10.52 8.58 -12.70
N GLN A 210 -11.20 7.49 -12.37
CA GLN A 210 -10.58 6.19 -12.08
C GLN A 210 -9.83 5.63 -13.31
N GLU A 211 -10.40 5.79 -14.51
CA GLU A 211 -9.73 5.42 -15.76
C GLU A 211 -8.47 6.26 -16.00
N LYS A 212 -8.51 7.56 -15.70
CA LYS A 212 -7.33 8.45 -15.77
C LYS A 212 -6.25 8.05 -14.78
N TYR A 213 -6.61 7.67 -13.54
CA TYR A 213 -5.66 7.17 -12.56
C TYR A 213 -4.99 5.88 -13.03
N HIS A 214 -5.75 4.91 -13.52
CA HIS A 214 -5.19 3.67 -14.05
C HIS A 214 -4.28 3.90 -15.27
N ARG A 215 -4.68 4.82 -16.16
CA ARG A 215 -3.87 5.21 -17.32
C ARG A 215 -2.57 5.88 -16.90
N SER A 216 -2.63 6.80 -15.95
CA SER A 216 -1.45 7.48 -15.40
C SER A 216 -0.49 6.48 -14.74
N ASN A 217 -1.03 5.54 -13.96
CA ASN A 217 -0.23 4.53 -13.27
C ASN A 217 0.52 3.63 -14.27
N ARG A 218 -0.16 3.20 -15.34
CA ARG A 218 0.47 2.41 -16.41
C ARG A 218 1.58 3.18 -17.12
N LEU A 219 1.40 4.48 -17.35
CA LEU A 219 2.43 5.33 -17.96
C LEU A 219 3.63 5.51 -17.04
N LEU A 220 3.42 5.68 -15.73
CA LEU A 220 4.51 5.75 -14.74
C LEU A 220 5.32 4.45 -14.72
N ASP A 221 4.65 3.29 -14.78
CA ASP A 221 5.31 1.98 -14.87
C ASP A 221 6.15 1.85 -16.14
N GLU A 222 5.64 2.31 -17.28
CA GLU A 222 6.38 2.35 -18.55
C GLU A 222 7.59 3.27 -18.49
N HIS A 223 7.45 4.47 -17.92
CA HIS A 223 8.55 5.40 -17.70
C HIS A 223 9.60 4.82 -16.75
N LEU A 224 9.18 4.12 -15.69
CA LEU A 224 10.09 3.47 -14.75
C LEU A 224 10.87 2.33 -15.43
N ALA A 225 10.19 1.53 -16.25
CA ALA A 225 10.80 0.48 -17.05
C ALA A 225 11.82 1.07 -18.04
N ALA A 226 11.45 2.08 -18.82
CA ALA A 226 12.34 2.76 -19.75
C ALA A 226 13.56 3.36 -19.04
N ALA A 227 13.36 4.05 -17.91
CA ALA A 227 14.44 4.59 -17.11
C ALA A 227 15.38 3.50 -16.57
N SER A 228 14.84 2.34 -16.18
CA SER A 228 15.65 1.19 -15.74
C SER A 228 16.53 0.65 -16.87
N THR A 229 15.99 0.54 -18.08
CA THR A 229 16.73 0.10 -19.28
C THR A 229 17.82 1.10 -19.66
N ILE A 230 17.52 2.40 -19.66
CA ILE A 230 18.51 3.46 -19.91
C ILE A 230 19.65 3.38 -18.87
N ARG A 231 19.31 3.23 -17.58
CA ARG A 231 20.32 3.06 -16.52
C ARG A 231 21.20 1.84 -16.75
N ALA A 232 20.63 0.71 -17.21
CA ALA A 232 21.41 -0.48 -17.52
C ALA A 232 22.33 -0.27 -18.73
N ALA A 233 21.82 0.35 -19.80
CA ALA A 233 22.60 0.66 -21.00
C ALA A 233 23.77 1.62 -20.69
N LEU A 234 23.54 2.68 -19.91
CA LEU A 234 24.60 3.61 -19.51
C LEU A 234 25.68 2.93 -18.65
N ARG A 235 25.31 1.98 -17.79
CA ARG A 235 26.29 1.20 -17.04
C ARG A 235 27.16 0.34 -17.95
N ALA A 236 26.55 -0.32 -18.94
CA ALA A 236 27.28 -1.11 -19.94
C ALA A 236 28.23 -0.23 -20.77
N GLN A 237 27.78 0.95 -21.19
CA GLN A 237 28.63 1.90 -21.93
C GLN A 237 29.82 2.39 -21.09
N ARG A 238 29.61 2.76 -19.82
CA ARG A 238 30.71 3.17 -18.92
C ARG A 238 31.72 2.05 -18.72
N PHE A 239 31.27 0.81 -18.61
CA PHE A 239 32.16 -0.35 -18.53
C PHE A 239 33.01 -0.47 -19.81
N ALA A 240 32.39 -0.45 -20.99
CA ALA A 240 33.09 -0.55 -22.27
C ALA A 240 34.12 0.59 -22.45
N LEU A 241 33.76 1.84 -22.10
CA LEU A 241 34.68 2.98 -22.15
C LEU A 241 35.87 2.82 -21.21
N ARG A 242 35.66 2.30 -20.00
CA ARG A 242 36.76 2.00 -19.07
C ARG A 242 37.69 0.93 -19.65
N THR A 243 37.16 -0.13 -20.23
CA THR A 243 37.96 -1.18 -20.88
C THR A 243 38.77 -0.63 -22.06
N ALA A 244 38.18 0.24 -22.87
CA ALA A 244 38.90 0.89 -23.97
C ALA A 244 39.99 1.83 -23.44
N SER A 245 39.70 2.60 -22.39
CA SER A 245 40.67 3.49 -21.74
C SER A 245 41.86 2.73 -21.15
N THR A 246 41.64 1.59 -20.50
CA THR A 246 42.73 0.76 -19.97
C THR A 246 43.54 0.13 -21.10
N GLY A 247 42.88 -0.29 -22.17
CA GLY A 247 43.57 -0.74 -23.39
C GLY A 247 44.48 0.34 -23.98
N LEU A 248 43.99 1.57 -24.09
CA LEU A 248 44.75 2.73 -24.57
C LEU A 248 45.93 3.09 -23.65
N SER A 249 45.74 3.08 -22.33
CA SER A 249 46.85 3.33 -21.39
C SER A 249 47.94 2.27 -21.48
N ASN A 250 47.55 1.00 -21.68
CA ASN A 250 48.50 -0.09 -21.88
C ASN A 250 49.28 0.10 -23.18
N LEU A 251 48.62 0.44 -24.29
CA LEU A 251 49.29 0.75 -25.55
C LEU A 251 50.24 1.96 -25.41
N SER A 252 49.80 3.02 -24.74
CA SER A 252 50.64 4.19 -24.44
C SER A 252 51.88 3.81 -23.65
N SER A 253 51.79 2.87 -22.71
CA SER A 253 52.94 2.40 -21.93
C SER A 253 53.93 1.57 -22.75
N VAL A 254 53.45 0.86 -23.77
CA VAL A 254 54.28 0.04 -24.67
C VAL A 254 55.04 0.90 -25.68
N PHE A 255 54.43 1.98 -26.17
CA PHE A 255 55.06 2.89 -27.14
C PHE A 255 56.08 3.89 -26.55
N HIS A 256 56.13 4.04 -25.22
CA HIS A 256 57.10 4.91 -24.52
C HIS A 256 58.34 4.16 -24.00
N ARG A 257 58.58 2.94 -24.49
CA ARG A 257 59.77 2.13 -24.20
C ARG A 257 60.56 1.89 -25.49
#